data_AF-A0A922ZMV0-F1
#
_entry.id   AF-A0A922ZMV0-F1
#
_cell.length_a   1.000
_cell.length_b   1.000
_cell.length_c   1.000
_cell.angle_alpha   90.00
_cell.angle_beta   90.00
_cell.angle_gamma   90.00
#
_symmetry.space_group_name_H-M   'P 1'
#
loop_
_entity.id
_entity.type
_entity.pdbx_description
1 polymer ?
#
loop_
_entity_poly.entity_id
_entity_poly.type
_entity_poly.pdbx_seq_one_letter_code
_entity_poly.pdbx_strand_id
1 'polypeptide(L)'
;MKKPAGRNSSAGRTGDSGRSGPPARPSNRNKTSAPAKPAAPGRGRPSSAAGKAGTAAATPAAKPDRNRAAMRSAPVAPAAGAARPRRSKVTGTNTLDMLDPFEPQRLSKIMAAKGLCSRREADYLIENGWVRVNGKVVDELGAKVLPTVTIDLDARAKNVLGKQVTILYHKPIGVVSGQPEGRYKAAMECLGLENQADRKTSTPFQPAMLKGLAPAGRLDIDSTGLLVLTQDGRIAKQLIDANSTVEKEYLVRVEGELTDRGLEMLRYGLSLDGEALKPARVSWQNEDQLRFILNEGKKRQIRRMCEIVGLKVVGLKRVRIGRVMLGDLPVGQWRLLTPEERF
;
A
#
# COMPACT_ATOMS: atom_id res chain seq x y z
N MET A 1 -58.35 28.77 -14.83
CA MET A 1 -58.03 30.17 -14.42
C MET A 1 -56.72 30.15 -13.63
N LYS A 2 -55.84 31.16 -13.61
CA LYS A 2 -55.67 32.39 -14.42
C LYS A 2 -54.19 32.83 -14.29
N LYS A 3 -53.50 33.13 -15.39
CA LYS A 3 -52.44 34.19 -15.46
C LYS A 3 -53.15 35.56 -15.35
N PRO A 4 -52.52 36.73 -15.09
CA PRO A 4 -51.28 37.28 -15.73
C PRO A 4 -50.41 38.10 -14.73
N ALA A 5 -49.51 39.04 -15.05
CA ALA A 5 -48.44 39.33 -16.03
C ALA A 5 -47.95 40.79 -15.78
N GLY A 6 -46.88 41.24 -16.46
CA GLY A 6 -46.36 42.63 -16.42
C GLY A 6 -44.85 42.65 -16.14
N ARG A 7 -43.90 42.92 -17.06
CA ARG A 7 -43.84 43.49 -18.43
C ARG A 7 -43.65 45.01 -18.53
N ASN A 8 -42.42 45.43 -18.88
CA ASN A 8 -41.98 46.46 -19.87
C ASN A 8 -40.45 46.73 -19.64
N SER A 9 -39.53 46.85 -20.62
CA SER A 9 -39.47 47.69 -21.85
C SER A 9 -39.27 49.18 -21.50
N SER A 10 -38.36 49.99 -22.07
CA SER A 10 -37.69 50.09 -23.39
C SER A 10 -36.43 51.02 -23.29
N ALA A 11 -35.28 50.84 -23.97
CA ALA A 11 -34.88 51.09 -25.38
C ALA A 11 -34.47 52.54 -25.79
N GLY A 12 -33.39 52.67 -26.58
CA GLY A 12 -32.78 53.89 -27.19
C GLY A 12 -31.24 53.89 -27.02
N ARG A 13 -30.34 53.75 -28.02
CA ARG A 13 -30.07 54.49 -29.30
C ARG A 13 -29.93 56.00 -29.06
N THR A 14 -28.90 56.73 -29.49
CA THR A 14 -27.94 56.66 -30.63
C THR A 14 -26.47 56.88 -30.15
N GLY A 15 -25.35 56.81 -30.90
CA GLY A 15 -25.06 56.66 -32.33
C GLY A 15 -24.46 57.94 -32.94
N ASP A 16 -23.15 58.00 -33.21
CA ASP A 16 -22.52 58.56 -34.44
C ASP A 16 -20.96 58.33 -34.52
N SER A 17 -20.48 58.43 -35.77
CA SER A 17 -19.14 58.48 -36.42
C SER A 17 -17.91 59.08 -35.67
N GLY A 18 -16.66 59.01 -36.17
CA GLY A 18 -16.14 58.55 -37.47
C GLY A 18 -14.59 58.47 -37.56
N ARG A 19 -14.08 58.08 -38.74
CA ARG A 19 -12.67 57.76 -39.09
C ARG A 19 -11.64 58.91 -38.89
N SER A 20 -10.37 58.57 -38.58
CA SER A 20 -9.21 58.78 -39.49
C SER A 20 -7.87 58.25 -38.95
N GLY A 21 -6.93 57.93 -39.84
CA GLY A 21 -5.59 57.39 -39.55
C GLY A 21 -4.48 58.43 -39.27
N PRO A 22 -3.19 58.02 -39.32
CA PRO A 22 -2.12 58.54 -38.43
C PRO A 22 -1.25 59.66 -39.03
N PRO A 23 -0.32 60.22 -38.24
CA PRO A 23 1.09 59.99 -38.57
C PRO A 23 2.11 59.84 -37.41
N ALA A 24 3.20 59.12 -37.73
CA ALA A 24 4.63 59.34 -37.42
C ALA A 24 5.22 59.65 -36.00
N ARG A 25 6.47 59.19 -35.87
CA ARG A 25 7.45 59.28 -34.76
C ARG A 25 8.20 60.63 -34.70
N PRO A 26 8.90 60.91 -33.57
CA PRO A 26 10.38 60.89 -33.54
C PRO A 26 10.90 59.84 -32.51
N SER A 27 12.01 59.08 -32.69
CA SER A 27 13.45 59.42 -32.61
C SER A 27 13.88 60.05 -31.26
N ASN A 28 14.97 59.66 -30.56
CA ASN A 28 16.20 58.97 -31.02
C ASN A 28 17.03 58.35 -29.84
N ARG A 29 17.94 57.41 -30.18
CA ARG A 29 19.27 56.99 -29.60
C ARG A 29 19.69 57.33 -28.13
N ASN A 30 20.53 56.55 -27.44
CA ASN A 30 21.72 55.73 -27.84
C ASN A 30 21.65 54.28 -27.26
N LYS A 31 22.18 53.19 -27.86
CA LYS A 31 23.60 52.84 -28.22
C LYS A 31 24.54 52.81 -26.98
N THR A 32 25.48 51.89 -26.75
CA THR A 32 26.08 50.70 -27.44
C THR A 32 26.92 49.93 -26.39
N SER A 33 27.41 48.68 -26.50
CA SER A 33 27.27 47.55 -27.44
C SER A 33 27.96 46.28 -26.86
N ALA A 34 27.64 45.07 -27.35
CA ALA A 34 28.50 43.87 -27.20
C ALA A 34 29.68 43.93 -28.21
N PRO A 35 30.78 43.14 -28.07
CA PRO A 35 30.75 41.72 -28.51
C PRO A 35 31.76 40.71 -27.87
N ALA A 36 31.61 39.45 -28.30
CA ALA A 36 32.65 38.42 -28.58
C ALA A 36 33.23 37.49 -27.47
N LYS A 37 33.29 36.20 -27.84
CA LYS A 37 34.19 35.13 -27.29
C LYS A 37 35.63 35.34 -27.78
N PRO A 38 36.65 34.79 -27.09
CA PRO A 38 37.31 33.55 -27.58
C PRO A 38 37.68 32.58 -26.43
N ALA A 39 37.54 31.25 -26.60
CA ALA A 39 38.57 30.26 -27.02
C ALA A 39 39.42 29.67 -25.86
N ALA A 40 39.85 28.41 -26.02
CA ALA A 40 40.59 27.63 -25.02
C ALA A 40 42.11 27.65 -25.27
N PRO A 41 42.90 27.34 -24.22
CA PRO A 41 44.00 26.38 -24.29
C PRO A 41 43.87 25.33 -23.14
N GLY A 42 44.68 24.28 -23.01
CA GLY A 42 45.87 23.83 -23.74
C GLY A 42 46.62 22.83 -22.85
N ARG A 43 47.35 21.87 -23.43
CA ARG A 43 47.96 20.72 -22.72
C ARG A 43 49.04 21.12 -21.72
N GLY A 44 49.20 20.33 -20.63
CA GLY A 44 50.35 20.40 -19.73
C GLY A 44 50.54 19.15 -18.86
N ARG A 45 51.50 18.30 -19.23
CA ARG A 45 52.19 17.30 -18.38
C ARG A 45 53.67 17.73 -18.40
N PRO A 46 54.52 17.43 -17.37
CA PRO A 46 55.06 16.07 -17.27
C PRO A 46 55.46 15.62 -15.82
N SER A 47 55.94 14.35 -15.73
CA SER A 47 57.08 13.81 -14.93
C SER A 47 57.47 14.40 -13.56
N SER A 48 58.01 13.67 -12.57
CA SER A 48 58.39 12.26 -12.30
C SER A 48 58.86 12.22 -10.80
N ALA A 49 59.36 11.16 -10.15
CA ALA A 49 59.88 9.85 -10.53
C ALA A 49 59.91 8.88 -9.31
N ALA A 50 60.08 7.58 -9.60
CA ALA A 50 60.68 6.52 -8.76
C ALA A 50 60.06 6.21 -7.37
N GLY A 51 60.04 4.97 -6.86
CA GLY A 51 60.57 3.66 -7.27
C GLY A 51 60.52 2.74 -6.02
N LYS A 52 60.65 1.41 -6.05
CA LYS A 52 61.03 0.41 -7.06
C LYS A 52 60.32 -0.93 -6.73
N ALA A 53 60.31 -1.83 -7.71
CA ALA A 53 60.41 -3.30 -7.69
C ALA A 53 59.95 -4.15 -6.46
N GLY A 54 59.36 -5.33 -6.66
CA GLY A 54 59.01 -6.00 -7.93
C GLY A 54 58.81 -7.52 -7.79
N THR A 55 58.67 -8.20 -8.93
CA THR A 55 58.84 -9.66 -9.19
C THR A 55 58.00 -10.67 -8.37
N ALA A 56 57.60 -11.84 -8.89
CA ALA A 56 57.41 -12.37 -10.26
C ALA A 56 56.76 -13.77 -10.13
N ALA A 57 56.21 -14.32 -11.24
CA ALA A 57 55.84 -15.74 -11.41
C ALA A 57 54.72 -16.31 -10.49
N ALA A 58 54.02 -17.41 -10.83
CA ALA A 58 53.69 -18.03 -12.12
C ALA A 58 52.49 -18.99 -11.91
N THR A 59 51.72 -19.28 -12.95
CA THR A 59 50.77 -20.43 -12.99
C THR A 59 51.56 -21.73 -13.24
N PRO A 60 51.12 -22.90 -12.74
CA PRO A 60 50.36 -23.80 -13.63
C PRO A 60 49.34 -24.77 -12.98
N ALA A 61 48.44 -25.29 -13.83
CA ALA A 61 47.89 -26.66 -13.92
C ALA A 61 47.21 -27.40 -12.73
N ALA A 62 45.91 -27.64 -12.93
CA ALA A 62 45.21 -28.95 -13.00
C ALA A 62 45.43 -30.09 -11.95
N LYS A 63 44.31 -30.46 -11.28
CA LYS A 63 43.67 -31.81 -11.13
C LYS A 63 44.54 -33.04 -10.76
N PRO A 64 44.07 -33.95 -9.87
CA PRO A 64 42.88 -34.75 -10.21
C PRO A 64 41.91 -35.16 -9.09
N ASP A 65 40.83 -35.77 -9.59
CA ASP A 65 39.65 -36.35 -8.96
C ASP A 65 39.94 -37.70 -8.24
N ARG A 66 39.20 -38.00 -7.16
CA ARG A 66 38.99 -39.33 -6.56
C ARG A 66 38.09 -39.27 -5.32
N ASN A 67 36.79 -39.56 -5.47
CA ASN A 67 36.25 -40.77 -4.81
C ASN A 67 34.91 -41.23 -5.41
N ARG A 68 34.72 -42.55 -5.47
CA ARG A 68 33.59 -43.24 -6.09
C ARG A 68 32.99 -44.24 -5.10
N ALA A 69 31.73 -44.61 -5.32
CA ALA A 69 30.89 -45.54 -4.54
C ALA A 69 30.22 -44.91 -3.30
N ALA A 70 29.02 -45.36 -2.88
CA ALA A 70 28.28 -46.56 -3.30
C ALA A 70 26.77 -46.33 -3.49
N MET A 71 26.15 -47.16 -4.34
CA MET A 71 24.71 -47.32 -4.46
C MET A 71 24.12 -47.90 -3.18
N ARG A 72 23.04 -47.31 -2.64
CA ARG A 72 22.04 -48.04 -1.83
C ARG A 72 20.61 -47.58 -2.14
N SER A 73 19.85 -48.54 -2.63
CA SER A 73 18.39 -48.61 -2.79
C SER A 73 17.54 -47.76 -1.83
N ALA A 74 16.56 -47.04 -2.39
CA ALA A 74 15.45 -46.45 -1.64
C ALA A 74 14.50 -47.55 -1.09
N PRO A 75 13.97 -47.40 0.14
CA PRO A 75 12.96 -48.31 0.67
C PRO A 75 11.55 -47.98 0.13
N VAL A 76 10.79 -49.04 -0.14
CA VAL A 76 9.39 -49.01 -0.60
C VAL A 76 8.46 -48.52 0.52
N ALA A 77 7.49 -47.68 0.18
CA ALA A 77 6.45 -47.25 1.11
C ALA A 77 5.33 -48.31 1.25
N PRO A 78 4.89 -48.67 2.47
CA PRO A 78 3.72 -49.53 2.65
C PRO A 78 2.41 -48.75 2.44
N ALA A 79 1.38 -49.46 1.99
CA ALA A 79 0.10 -48.89 1.56
C ALA A 79 -0.99 -48.86 2.66
N ALA A 80 -2.00 -48.04 2.40
CA ALA A 80 -3.39 -48.13 2.91
C ALA A 80 -3.63 -48.20 4.43
N GLY A 81 -3.83 -47.02 5.04
CA GLY A 81 -4.55 -46.85 6.32
C GLY A 81 -5.84 -46.05 6.09
N ALA A 82 -6.96 -46.49 6.69
CA ALA A 82 -8.30 -46.03 6.36
C ALA A 82 -8.52 -44.50 6.47
N ALA A 83 -9.17 -43.93 5.45
CA ALA A 83 -9.53 -42.51 5.42
C ALA A 83 -10.66 -42.18 6.40
N ARG A 84 -10.32 -41.52 7.52
CA ARG A 84 -11.32 -40.76 8.30
C ARG A 84 -11.88 -39.63 7.45
N PRO A 85 -13.21 -39.38 7.44
CA PRO A 85 -13.79 -38.27 6.70
C PRO A 85 -13.21 -36.95 7.25
N ARG A 86 -12.47 -36.23 6.42
CA ARG A 86 -11.98 -34.89 6.76
C ARG A 86 -13.19 -33.97 6.88
N ARG A 87 -13.53 -33.56 8.11
CA ARG A 87 -14.44 -32.44 8.36
C ARG A 87 -14.04 -31.27 7.45
N SER A 88 -14.92 -30.91 6.54
CA SER A 88 -14.83 -29.68 5.76
C SER A 88 -14.74 -28.52 6.75
N LYS A 89 -13.58 -27.84 6.79
CA LYS A 89 -13.43 -26.63 7.58
C LYS A 89 -14.33 -25.56 6.96
N VAL A 90 -15.45 -25.28 7.65
CA VAL A 90 -16.40 -24.23 7.29
C VAL A 90 -15.64 -22.93 7.05
N THR A 91 -15.92 -22.29 5.92
CA THR A 91 -15.23 -21.08 5.50
C THR A 91 -15.80 -19.88 6.26
N GLY A 92 -14.93 -19.15 6.97
CA GLY A 92 -15.32 -17.96 7.73
C GLY A 92 -15.71 -18.23 9.18
N THR A 93 -14.72 -18.56 10.02
CA THR A 93 -14.94 -18.62 11.48
C THR A 93 -15.23 -17.21 12.00
N ASN A 94 -16.42 -16.99 12.55
CA ASN A 94 -16.74 -15.73 13.22
C ASN A 94 -15.88 -15.60 14.49
N THR A 95 -15.33 -14.42 14.76
CA THR A 95 -14.40 -14.27 15.92
C THR A 95 -15.09 -14.40 17.28
N LEU A 96 -16.43 -14.35 17.29
CA LEU A 96 -17.26 -14.65 18.46
C LEU A 96 -17.30 -16.16 18.77
N ASP A 97 -17.29 -17.03 17.76
CA ASP A 97 -17.36 -18.49 17.91
C ASP A 97 -16.08 -19.10 18.52
N MET A 98 -15.00 -18.31 18.59
CA MET A 98 -13.74 -18.67 19.26
C MET A 98 -13.67 -18.23 20.74
N LEU A 99 -14.76 -17.70 21.30
CA LEU A 99 -14.85 -17.34 22.70
C LEU A 99 -15.61 -18.43 23.46
N ASP A 100 -14.95 -19.13 24.38
CA ASP A 100 -15.65 -19.98 25.34
C ASP A 100 -16.55 -19.09 26.22
N PRO A 101 -17.89 -19.28 26.24
CA PRO A 101 -18.81 -18.43 26.98
C PRO A 101 -18.71 -18.59 28.50
N PHE A 102 -18.05 -19.66 28.99
CA PHE A 102 -17.88 -19.98 30.41
C PHE A 102 -16.49 -19.59 30.94
N GLU A 103 -15.50 -19.36 30.08
CA GLU A 103 -14.15 -18.93 30.50
C GLU A 103 -14.02 -17.38 30.56
N PRO A 104 -13.59 -16.79 31.70
CA PRO A 104 -13.30 -15.36 31.78
C PRO A 104 -12.11 -14.95 30.90
N GLN A 105 -12.37 -14.09 29.92
CA GLN A 105 -11.38 -13.61 28.96
C GLN A 105 -11.14 -12.11 29.11
N ARG A 106 -9.94 -11.65 28.72
CA ARG A 106 -9.56 -10.23 28.81
C ARG A 106 -10.57 -9.36 28.05
N LEU A 107 -11.08 -8.32 28.70
CA LEU A 107 -12.12 -7.43 28.19
C LEU A 107 -11.79 -6.88 26.80
N SER A 108 -10.55 -6.44 26.55
CA SER A 108 -10.12 -5.97 25.23
C SER A 108 -10.08 -7.05 24.14
N LYS A 109 -9.94 -8.34 24.47
CA LYS A 109 -10.15 -9.45 23.51
C LYS A 109 -11.63 -9.56 23.15
N ILE A 110 -12.53 -9.48 24.14
CA ILE A 110 -13.98 -9.60 23.94
C ILE A 110 -14.51 -8.40 23.13
N MET A 111 -14.11 -7.17 23.47
CA MET A 111 -14.46 -5.96 22.71
C MET A 111 -14.05 -6.06 21.24
N ALA A 112 -12.86 -6.60 20.97
CA ALA A 112 -12.35 -6.81 19.61
C ALA A 112 -13.00 -7.97 18.86
N ALA A 113 -13.52 -8.98 19.58
CA ALA A 113 -14.31 -10.05 18.98
C ALA A 113 -15.75 -9.62 18.68
N LYS A 114 -16.35 -8.76 19.52
CA LYS A 114 -17.64 -8.08 19.28
C LYS A 114 -17.55 -6.93 18.26
N GLY A 115 -16.39 -6.67 17.66
CA GLY A 115 -16.21 -5.65 16.61
C GLY A 115 -16.31 -4.19 17.07
N LEU A 116 -16.26 -3.93 18.38
CA LEU A 116 -16.40 -2.57 18.93
C LEU A 116 -15.23 -1.67 18.51
N CYS A 117 -14.01 -2.18 18.67
CA CYS A 117 -12.74 -1.58 18.27
C CYS A 117 -11.64 -2.68 18.26
N SER A 118 -10.40 -2.38 17.92
CA SER A 118 -9.28 -3.32 18.13
C SER A 118 -8.89 -3.46 19.60
N ARG A 119 -8.01 -4.42 19.89
CA ARG A 119 -7.51 -4.67 21.26
C ARG A 119 -6.78 -3.48 21.87
N ARG A 120 -6.00 -2.73 21.08
CA ARG A 120 -5.23 -1.57 21.58
C ARG A 120 -6.13 -0.36 21.84
N GLU A 121 -7.10 -0.13 20.96
CA GLU A 121 -8.14 0.89 21.20
C GLU A 121 -8.97 0.50 22.43
N ALA A 122 -9.37 -0.77 22.56
CA ALA A 122 -10.09 -1.24 23.73
C ALA A 122 -9.29 -1.03 25.03
N ASP A 123 -8.00 -1.36 25.06
CA ASP A 123 -7.13 -1.07 26.21
C ASP A 123 -7.11 0.43 26.54
N TYR A 124 -6.96 1.32 25.55
CA TYR A 124 -7.04 2.78 25.74
C TYR A 124 -8.41 3.26 26.26
N LEU A 125 -9.52 2.72 25.75
CA LEU A 125 -10.87 3.08 26.20
C LEU A 125 -11.16 2.60 27.63
N ILE A 126 -10.60 1.44 28.03
CA ILE A 126 -10.64 0.92 29.39
C ILE A 126 -9.87 1.88 30.29
N GLU A 127 -8.59 2.14 30.03
CA GLU A 127 -7.71 2.99 30.85
C GLU A 127 -8.28 4.41 31.12
N ASN A 128 -9.11 4.94 30.20
CA ASN A 128 -9.77 6.24 30.36
C ASN A 128 -11.13 6.19 31.12
N GLY A 129 -11.55 5.01 31.61
CA GLY A 129 -12.82 4.79 32.30
C GLY A 129 -14.06 4.92 31.40
N TRP A 130 -13.91 4.71 30.07
CA TRP A 130 -14.99 4.91 29.10
C TRP A 130 -15.71 3.62 28.69
N VAL A 131 -15.38 2.50 29.31
CA VAL A 131 -16.02 1.20 29.11
C VAL A 131 -16.81 0.83 30.36
N ARG A 132 -18.05 0.37 30.16
CA ARG A 132 -18.88 -0.22 31.21
C ARG A 132 -19.14 -1.69 30.90
N VAL A 133 -19.08 -2.53 31.92
CA VAL A 133 -19.47 -3.93 31.87
C VAL A 133 -20.63 -4.14 32.84
N ASN A 134 -21.78 -4.60 32.32
CA ASN A 134 -23.03 -4.73 33.07
C ASN A 134 -23.35 -3.45 33.90
N GLY A 135 -23.20 -2.28 33.28
CA GLY A 135 -23.45 -0.96 33.88
C GLY A 135 -22.32 -0.36 34.74
N LYS A 136 -21.41 -1.18 35.27
CA LYS A 136 -20.27 -0.74 36.09
C LYS A 136 -19.10 -0.30 35.21
N VAL A 137 -18.45 0.82 35.53
CA VAL A 137 -17.22 1.26 34.83
C VAL A 137 -16.10 0.25 35.09
N VAL A 138 -15.30 -0.04 34.07
CA VAL A 138 -14.07 -0.85 34.17
C VAL A 138 -12.93 -0.06 33.56
N ASP A 139 -11.94 0.26 34.39
CA ASP A 139 -10.74 1.02 34.06
C ASP A 139 -9.42 0.22 34.21
N GLU A 140 -9.48 -0.96 34.82
CA GLU A 140 -8.33 -1.84 34.99
C GLU A 140 -7.89 -2.51 33.66
N LEU A 141 -6.67 -2.19 33.21
CA LEU A 141 -6.04 -2.85 32.07
C LEU A 141 -5.82 -4.34 32.34
N GLY A 142 -6.38 -5.19 31.47
CA GLY A 142 -6.24 -6.64 31.58
C GLY A 142 -7.39 -7.34 32.28
N ALA A 143 -8.36 -6.59 32.84
CA ALA A 143 -9.59 -7.12 33.45
C ALA A 143 -10.21 -8.26 32.63
N LYS A 144 -10.58 -9.35 33.30
CA LYS A 144 -11.20 -10.53 32.68
C LYS A 144 -12.69 -10.59 33.01
N VAL A 145 -13.51 -10.84 31.98
CA VAL A 145 -14.96 -10.96 32.10
C VAL A 145 -15.47 -12.11 31.21
N LEU A 146 -16.68 -12.62 31.46
CA LEU A 146 -17.29 -13.62 30.59
C LEU A 146 -17.70 -12.98 29.24
N PRO A 147 -17.62 -13.68 28.09
CA PRO A 147 -18.07 -13.14 26.80
C PRO A 147 -19.56 -12.76 26.75
N THR A 148 -20.36 -13.33 27.65
CA THR A 148 -21.81 -13.12 27.80
C THR A 148 -22.20 -11.75 28.39
N VAL A 149 -21.25 -11.00 28.96
CA VAL A 149 -21.55 -9.68 29.55
C VAL A 149 -21.96 -8.64 28.51
N THR A 150 -22.80 -7.70 28.94
CA THR A 150 -23.11 -6.47 28.20
C THR A 150 -21.94 -5.50 28.36
N ILE A 151 -21.49 -4.93 27.23
CA ILE A 151 -20.40 -3.94 27.19
C ILE A 151 -20.94 -2.66 26.55
N ASP A 152 -20.93 -1.58 27.31
CA ASP A 152 -21.39 -0.26 26.88
C ASP A 152 -20.21 0.71 26.78
N LEU A 153 -20.19 1.50 25.70
CA LEU A 153 -19.21 2.57 25.49
C LEU A 153 -19.81 3.94 25.83
N ASP A 154 -19.08 4.71 26.62
CA ASP A 154 -19.36 6.12 26.92
C ASP A 154 -19.45 6.95 25.62
N ALA A 155 -20.17 8.07 25.66
CA ALA A 155 -20.27 8.98 24.53
C ALA A 155 -18.89 9.50 24.07
N ARG A 156 -17.93 9.67 24.98
CA ARG A 156 -16.53 10.04 24.69
C ARG A 156 -15.81 8.96 23.88
N ALA A 157 -15.93 7.69 24.27
CA ALA A 157 -15.39 6.57 23.51
C ALA A 157 -15.97 6.52 22.08
N LYS A 158 -17.30 6.65 21.96
CA LYS A 158 -17.99 6.69 20.65
C LYS A 158 -17.54 7.89 19.79
N ASN A 159 -17.31 9.05 20.41
CA ASN A 159 -16.81 10.25 19.72
C ASN A 159 -15.38 10.08 19.20
N VAL A 160 -14.48 9.50 20.00
CA VAL A 160 -13.09 9.23 19.60
C VAL A 160 -13.03 8.21 18.47
N LEU A 161 -13.76 7.09 18.57
CA LEU A 161 -13.84 6.09 17.49
C LEU A 161 -14.50 6.68 16.22
N GLY A 162 -15.55 7.48 16.36
CA GLY A 162 -16.26 8.10 15.24
C GLY A 162 -15.47 9.20 14.50
N LYS A 163 -14.36 9.68 15.07
CA LYS A 163 -13.45 10.66 14.45
C LYS A 163 -12.24 10.02 13.77
N GLN A 164 -12.12 8.69 13.80
CA GLN A 164 -11.00 7.99 13.19
C GLN A 164 -11.04 8.12 11.67
N VAL A 165 -9.90 8.48 11.06
CA VAL A 165 -9.76 8.56 9.60
C VAL A 165 -9.14 7.30 9.01
N THR A 166 -9.54 7.00 7.78
CA THR A 166 -8.83 6.09 6.88
C THR A 166 -8.46 6.86 5.62
N ILE A 167 -7.18 6.86 5.30
CA ILE A 167 -6.56 7.52 4.16
C ILE A 167 -6.20 6.48 3.10
N LEU A 168 -6.56 6.76 1.86
CA LEU A 168 -6.14 6.04 0.67
C LEU A 168 -5.06 6.86 -0.03
N TYR A 169 -3.85 6.32 -0.12
CA TYR A 169 -2.67 7.00 -0.67
C TYR A 169 -2.15 6.24 -1.89
N HIS A 170 -1.91 6.95 -3.00
CA HIS A 170 -1.17 6.39 -4.13
C HIS A 170 0.33 6.48 -3.85
N LYS A 171 0.83 5.56 -3.04
CA LYS A 171 2.24 5.50 -2.62
C LYS A 171 3.16 5.43 -3.85
N PRO A 172 4.11 6.37 -4.03
CA PRO A 172 5.11 6.32 -5.09
C PRO A 172 6.24 5.32 -4.76
N ILE A 173 7.10 5.06 -5.74
CA ILE A 173 8.39 4.38 -5.54
C ILE A 173 9.32 5.28 -4.71
N GLY A 174 10.17 4.70 -3.86
CA GLY A 174 11.12 5.46 -3.03
C GLY A 174 10.55 5.99 -1.71
N VAL A 175 9.27 5.76 -1.44
CA VAL A 175 8.63 5.95 -0.13
C VAL A 175 8.49 4.60 0.56
N VAL A 176 8.68 4.54 1.88
CA VAL A 176 8.45 3.32 2.69
C VAL A 176 7.07 3.36 3.35
N SER A 177 6.42 2.20 3.47
CA SER A 177 5.02 2.14 3.92
C SER A 177 4.83 2.43 5.42
N GLY A 178 5.87 2.25 6.24
CA GLY A 178 5.80 2.27 7.70
C GLY A 178 6.78 3.26 8.31
N GLN A 179 7.72 2.78 9.11
CA GLN A 179 8.81 3.62 9.65
C GLN A 179 9.77 4.05 8.53
N PRO A 180 10.45 5.21 8.66
CA PRO A 180 11.49 5.65 7.71
C PRO A 180 12.67 4.68 7.69
N GLU A 181 13.31 4.53 6.53
CA GLU A 181 14.48 3.65 6.36
C GLU A 181 15.59 4.41 5.62
N GLY A 182 16.67 4.75 6.32
CA GLY A 182 17.81 5.50 5.77
C GLY A 182 17.38 6.86 5.21
N ARG A 183 17.48 7.03 3.89
CA ARG A 183 17.09 8.27 3.18
C ARG A 183 15.62 8.33 2.73
N TYR A 184 14.84 7.28 3.01
CA TYR A 184 13.49 7.12 2.45
C TYR A 184 12.42 7.49 3.48
N LYS A 185 11.58 8.47 3.11
CA LYS A 185 10.48 8.97 3.93
C LYS A 185 9.40 7.92 4.16
N ALA A 186 8.78 7.94 5.33
CA ALA A 186 7.55 7.22 5.60
C ALA A 186 6.38 7.79 4.77
N ALA A 187 5.44 6.92 4.39
CA ALA A 187 4.22 7.31 3.70
C ALA A 187 3.44 8.41 4.44
N MET A 188 3.45 8.41 5.78
CA MET A 188 2.80 9.43 6.62
C MET A 188 3.44 10.83 6.50
N GLU A 189 4.76 10.91 6.31
CA GLU A 189 5.47 12.18 6.09
C GLU A 189 5.18 12.79 4.72
N CYS A 190 4.60 12.00 3.82
CA CYS A 190 4.17 12.44 2.49
C CYS A 190 2.70 12.87 2.45
N LEU A 191 2.00 12.97 3.59
CA LEU A 191 0.59 13.38 3.63
C LEU A 191 0.48 14.84 4.12
N GLY A 192 -0.03 15.70 3.26
CA GLY A 192 -0.28 17.12 3.56
C GLY A 192 -1.53 17.65 2.85
N LEU A 193 -1.83 18.94 3.07
CA LEU A 193 -3.00 19.60 2.46
C LEU A 193 -2.81 19.86 0.96
N GLU A 194 -1.55 19.94 0.52
CA GLU A 194 -1.11 20.20 -0.85
C GLU A 194 -1.30 19.01 -1.80
N ASN A 195 -1.38 17.79 -1.26
CA ASN A 195 -1.58 16.56 -2.03
C ASN A 195 -2.83 15.76 -1.63
N GLN A 196 -3.79 16.44 -1.01
CA GLN A 196 -5.13 15.93 -0.76
C GLN A 196 -6.00 16.12 -2.01
N ALA A 197 -6.29 15.04 -2.74
CA ALA A 197 -7.07 15.06 -3.97
C ALA A 197 -8.56 15.38 -3.76
N ASP A 198 -9.14 14.98 -2.62
CA ASP A 198 -10.55 15.16 -2.29
C ASP A 198 -10.85 16.45 -1.50
N ARG A 199 -9.88 17.39 -1.43
CA ARG A 199 -9.96 18.62 -0.61
C ARG A 199 -11.21 19.50 -0.86
N LYS A 200 -11.85 19.38 -2.02
CA LYS A 200 -13.09 20.13 -2.35
C LYS A 200 -14.38 19.47 -1.85
N THR A 201 -14.35 18.19 -1.52
CA THR A 201 -15.53 17.34 -1.25
C THR A 201 -15.43 16.61 0.09
N SER A 202 -14.39 16.88 0.88
CA SER A 202 -13.97 16.08 2.02
C SER A 202 -13.35 16.95 3.10
N THR A 203 -13.21 16.42 4.32
CA THR A 203 -12.60 17.16 5.44
C THR A 203 -11.15 17.54 5.08
N PRO A 204 -10.77 18.83 5.13
CA PRO A 204 -9.40 19.24 4.86
C PRO A 204 -8.41 18.62 5.84
N PHE A 205 -7.20 18.33 5.36
CA PHE A 205 -6.09 17.83 6.17
C PHE A 205 -5.89 18.62 7.46
N GLN A 206 -5.73 17.89 8.57
CA GLN A 206 -5.33 18.43 9.86
C GLN A 206 -4.21 17.56 10.43
N PRO A 207 -3.16 18.12 11.06
CA PRO A 207 -2.06 17.34 11.64
C PRO A 207 -2.53 16.26 12.64
N ALA A 208 -3.67 16.46 13.31
CA ALA A 208 -4.29 15.47 14.18
C ALA A 208 -4.67 14.15 13.48
N MET A 209 -4.92 14.17 12.16
CA MET A 209 -5.19 12.97 11.35
C MET A 209 -4.00 12.00 11.28
N LEU A 210 -2.78 12.48 11.51
CA LEU A 210 -1.58 11.63 11.55
C LEU A 210 -1.40 10.91 12.89
N LYS A 211 -2.02 11.39 13.97
CA LYS A 211 -1.83 10.80 15.31
C LYS A 211 -2.45 9.40 15.36
N GLY A 212 -1.62 8.38 15.57
CA GLY A 212 -2.08 6.98 15.61
C GLY A 212 -2.48 6.39 14.24
N LEU A 213 -2.23 7.11 13.15
CA LEU A 213 -2.40 6.60 11.80
C LEU A 213 -1.36 5.51 11.54
N ALA A 214 -1.74 4.38 10.92
CA ALA A 214 -0.82 3.28 10.62
C ALA A 214 -1.15 2.60 9.29
N PRO A 215 -0.15 2.05 8.56
CA PRO A 215 -0.39 1.33 7.30
C PRO A 215 -1.15 0.01 7.53
N ALA A 216 -2.34 -0.11 6.95
CA ALA A 216 -3.14 -1.33 6.92
C ALA A 216 -2.64 -2.27 5.80
N GLY A 217 -1.44 -2.79 6.01
CA GLY A 217 -0.70 -3.61 5.04
C GLY A 217 0.31 -2.78 4.26
N ARG A 218 1.41 -3.41 3.84
CA ARG A 218 2.56 -2.72 3.25
C ARG A 218 2.63 -2.90 1.74
N LEU A 219 3.35 -1.98 1.11
CA LEU A 219 3.98 -2.11 -0.21
C LEU A 219 5.49 -1.97 -0.03
N ASP A 220 6.25 -2.72 -0.82
CA ASP A 220 7.71 -2.57 -0.88
C ASP A 220 8.10 -1.17 -1.37
N ILE A 221 9.32 -0.74 -1.07
CA ILE A 221 9.85 0.56 -1.52
C ILE A 221 9.89 0.71 -3.04
N ASP A 222 10.16 -0.39 -3.75
CA ASP A 222 10.22 -0.53 -5.21
C ASP A 222 8.84 -0.68 -5.88
N SER A 223 7.76 -0.54 -5.11
CA SER A 223 6.39 -0.82 -5.52
C SER A 223 5.47 0.38 -5.29
N THR A 224 4.47 0.54 -6.15
CA THR A 224 3.57 1.70 -6.21
C THR A 224 2.09 1.30 -6.04
N GLY A 225 1.21 2.29 -5.96
CA GLY A 225 -0.24 2.11 -5.95
C GLY A 225 -0.88 2.24 -4.58
N LEU A 226 -2.05 1.60 -4.40
CA LEU A 226 -2.95 1.81 -3.27
C LEU A 226 -2.35 1.33 -1.95
N LEU A 227 -1.99 2.29 -1.09
CA LEU A 227 -1.69 2.07 0.33
C LEU A 227 -2.86 2.60 1.16
N VAL A 228 -3.32 1.79 2.11
CA VAL A 228 -4.32 2.21 3.11
C VAL A 228 -3.57 2.56 4.38
N LEU A 229 -3.84 3.73 4.94
CA LEU A 229 -3.44 4.09 6.29
C LEU A 229 -4.70 4.36 7.10
N THR A 230 -4.79 3.84 8.32
CA THR A 230 -6.01 3.95 9.14
C THR A 230 -5.67 4.16 10.61
N GLN A 231 -6.53 4.90 11.30
CA GLN A 231 -6.59 4.94 12.75
C GLN A 231 -7.50 3.82 13.31
N ASP A 232 -8.45 3.30 12.52
CA ASP A 232 -9.39 2.25 12.95
C ASP A 232 -8.73 0.87 12.88
N GLY A 233 -8.43 0.32 14.06
CA GLY A 233 -7.79 -0.98 14.18
C GLY A 233 -8.63 -2.16 13.68
N ARG A 234 -9.94 -2.00 13.46
CA ARG A 234 -10.82 -3.01 12.83
C ARG A 234 -10.56 -3.09 11.33
N ILE A 235 -10.43 -1.94 10.66
CA ILE A 235 -10.02 -1.86 9.24
C ILE A 235 -8.62 -2.44 9.08
N ALA A 236 -7.69 -2.06 9.98
CA ALA A 236 -6.33 -2.62 9.97
C ALA A 236 -6.37 -4.15 10.06
N LYS A 237 -7.10 -4.72 11.04
CA LYS A 237 -7.28 -6.17 11.19
C LYS A 237 -7.91 -6.80 9.95
N GLN A 238 -9.00 -6.25 9.42
CA GLN A 238 -9.68 -6.77 8.23
C GLN A 238 -8.72 -6.92 7.04
N LEU A 239 -7.79 -5.98 6.86
CA LEU A 239 -6.87 -5.95 5.72
C LEU A 239 -5.60 -6.79 5.88
N ILE A 240 -5.10 -6.98 7.11
CA ILE A 240 -3.79 -7.58 7.40
C ILE A 240 -3.81 -8.93 8.12
N ASP A 241 -4.95 -9.38 8.67
CA ASP A 241 -5.04 -10.68 9.35
C ASP A 241 -4.66 -11.83 8.40
N ALA A 242 -3.95 -12.84 8.91
CA ALA A 242 -3.52 -13.99 8.11
C ALA A 242 -4.70 -14.79 7.50
N ASN A 243 -5.87 -14.70 8.12
CA ASN A 243 -7.12 -15.31 7.70
C ASN A 243 -8.01 -14.33 6.91
N SER A 244 -7.55 -13.10 6.64
CA SER A 244 -8.26 -12.15 5.79
C SER A 244 -8.55 -12.75 4.41
N THR A 245 -9.81 -12.67 4.00
CA THR A 245 -10.26 -13.04 2.66
C THR A 245 -10.20 -11.85 1.69
N VAL A 246 -9.77 -10.66 2.14
CA VAL A 246 -9.78 -9.44 1.33
C VAL A 246 -8.72 -9.53 0.23
N GLU A 247 -9.20 -9.80 -0.98
CA GLU A 247 -8.43 -9.80 -2.22
C GLU A 247 -7.65 -8.50 -2.43
N LYS A 248 -6.44 -8.62 -2.98
CA LYS A 248 -5.56 -7.52 -3.33
C LYS A 248 -5.12 -7.71 -4.78
N GLU A 249 -5.33 -6.70 -5.59
CA GLU A 249 -5.11 -6.76 -7.04
C GLU A 249 -3.90 -5.94 -7.46
N TYR A 250 -3.06 -6.52 -8.31
CA TYR A 250 -1.81 -5.94 -8.75
C TYR A 250 -1.65 -6.03 -10.26
N LEU A 251 -1.18 -4.95 -10.86
CA LEU A 251 -0.63 -4.93 -12.21
C LEU A 251 0.88 -5.03 -12.09
N VAL A 252 1.46 -6.01 -12.80
CA VAL A 252 2.84 -6.45 -12.63
C VAL A 252 3.51 -6.49 -14.00
N ARG A 253 4.38 -5.51 -14.27
CA ARG A 253 5.16 -5.46 -15.50
C ARG A 253 6.42 -6.32 -15.36
N VAL A 254 6.67 -7.16 -16.34
CA VAL A 254 7.72 -8.20 -16.33
C VAL A 254 8.62 -8.12 -17.56
N GLU A 255 9.85 -8.61 -17.39
CA GLU A 255 10.80 -8.94 -18.45
C GLU A 255 11.12 -10.44 -18.39
N GLY A 256 11.49 -11.03 -19.52
CA GLY A 256 11.82 -12.45 -19.66
C GLY A 256 10.72 -13.25 -20.35
N GLU A 257 11.00 -14.52 -20.62
CA GLU A 257 10.08 -15.44 -21.28
C GLU A 257 9.38 -16.33 -20.25
N LEU A 258 8.05 -16.44 -20.36
CA LEU A 258 7.26 -17.32 -19.51
C LEU A 258 7.13 -18.68 -20.19
N THR A 259 7.59 -19.75 -19.54
CA THR A 259 7.37 -21.12 -20.02
C THR A 259 5.87 -21.44 -20.07
N ASP A 260 5.45 -22.39 -20.93
CA ASP A 260 4.04 -22.78 -21.09
C ASP A 260 3.35 -23.12 -19.75
N ARG A 261 4.09 -23.76 -18.83
CA ARG A 261 3.61 -24.10 -17.48
C ARG A 261 3.77 -22.98 -16.46
N GLY A 262 4.56 -21.96 -16.74
CA GLY A 262 4.87 -20.87 -15.81
C GLY A 262 3.61 -20.12 -15.36
N LEU A 263 2.66 -19.86 -16.27
CA LEU A 263 1.40 -19.21 -15.92
C LEU A 263 0.51 -20.06 -14.99
N GLU A 264 0.57 -21.39 -15.13
CA GLU A 264 -0.14 -22.33 -14.25
C GLU A 264 0.53 -22.38 -12.87
N MET A 265 1.86 -22.44 -12.81
CA MET A 265 2.63 -22.36 -11.56
C MET A 265 2.34 -21.07 -10.79
N LEU A 266 2.25 -19.92 -11.47
CA LEU A 266 1.86 -18.65 -10.85
C LEU A 266 0.45 -18.68 -10.24
N ARG A 267 -0.45 -19.55 -10.71
CA ARG A 267 -1.80 -19.74 -10.14
C ARG A 267 -1.81 -20.73 -8.98
N TYR A 268 -1.03 -21.80 -9.05
CA TYR A 268 -0.99 -22.84 -8.02
C TYR A 268 0.29 -23.69 -8.05
N GLY A 269 0.70 -24.23 -6.90
CA GLY A 269 1.81 -25.19 -6.78
C GLY A 269 3.15 -24.59 -6.37
N LEU A 270 3.27 -23.26 -6.28
CA LEU A 270 4.45 -22.59 -5.74
C LEU A 270 4.49 -22.62 -4.21
N SER A 271 5.71 -22.64 -3.67
CA SER A 271 6.01 -22.52 -2.24
C SER A 271 7.09 -21.48 -1.99
N LEU A 272 6.97 -20.70 -0.92
CA LEU A 272 8.00 -19.76 -0.45
C LEU A 272 8.35 -20.08 1.01
N ASP A 273 9.64 -20.08 1.34
CA ASP A 273 10.16 -20.30 2.69
C ASP A 273 9.71 -21.64 3.31
N GLY A 274 9.56 -22.69 2.47
CA GLY A 274 9.08 -24.02 2.87
C GLY A 274 7.56 -24.15 2.97
N GLU A 275 6.80 -23.05 2.84
CA GLU A 275 5.35 -23.05 2.91
C GLU A 275 4.70 -22.93 1.52
N ALA A 276 3.72 -23.78 1.22
CA ALA A 276 2.88 -23.62 0.05
C ALA A 276 2.15 -22.25 0.04
N LEU A 277 1.98 -21.68 -1.15
CA LEU A 277 1.18 -20.48 -1.36
C LEU A 277 -0.31 -20.83 -1.51
N LYS A 278 -1.18 -19.87 -1.20
CA LYS A 278 -2.61 -19.98 -1.52
C LYS A 278 -2.80 -19.87 -3.04
N PRO A 279 -3.86 -20.49 -3.63
CA PRO A 279 -4.17 -20.30 -5.04
C PRO A 279 -4.37 -18.81 -5.40
N ALA A 280 -3.79 -18.41 -6.52
CA ALA A 280 -3.81 -17.05 -7.05
C ALA A 280 -4.56 -17.01 -8.38
N ARG A 281 -5.25 -15.89 -8.68
CA ARG A 281 -5.74 -15.64 -10.05
C ARG A 281 -4.69 -14.83 -10.79
N VAL A 282 -4.07 -15.43 -11.81
CA VAL A 282 -3.01 -14.80 -12.62
C VAL A 282 -3.34 -14.92 -14.11
N SER A 283 -3.28 -13.80 -14.80
CA SER A 283 -3.60 -13.66 -16.23
C SER A 283 -2.78 -12.54 -16.86
N TRP A 284 -2.38 -12.70 -18.11
CA TRP A 284 -1.90 -11.58 -18.92
C TRP A 284 -2.96 -10.48 -19.05
N GLN A 285 -2.52 -9.23 -19.18
CA GLN A 285 -3.34 -8.07 -19.56
C GLN A 285 -2.92 -7.53 -20.93
N ASN A 286 -1.64 -7.64 -21.24
CA ASN A 286 -1.00 -7.38 -22.53
C ASN A 286 0.34 -8.15 -22.54
N GLU A 287 1.19 -7.89 -23.54
CA GLU A 287 2.46 -8.59 -23.78
C GLU A 287 3.47 -8.54 -22.61
N ASP A 288 3.51 -7.44 -21.84
CA ASP A 288 4.52 -7.24 -20.79
C ASP A 288 3.94 -7.17 -19.36
N GLN A 289 2.62 -7.33 -19.21
CA GLN A 289 1.92 -7.09 -17.94
C GLN A 289 1.01 -8.25 -17.53
N LEU A 290 1.29 -8.80 -16.35
CA LEU A 290 0.44 -9.74 -15.64
C LEU A 290 -0.47 -9.00 -14.65
N ARG A 291 -1.68 -9.52 -14.47
CA ARG A 291 -2.61 -9.18 -13.39
C ARG A 291 -2.63 -10.30 -12.37
N PHE A 292 -2.39 -9.96 -11.11
CA PHE A 292 -2.45 -10.87 -9.97
C PHE A 292 -3.59 -10.47 -9.05
N ILE A 293 -4.40 -11.43 -8.62
CA ILE A 293 -5.29 -11.30 -7.45
C ILE A 293 -4.85 -12.30 -6.38
N LEU A 294 -4.52 -11.78 -5.20
CA LEU A 294 -4.06 -12.55 -4.04
C LEU A 294 -4.93 -12.29 -2.81
N ASN A 295 -5.16 -13.31 -1.98
CA ASN A 295 -5.77 -13.20 -0.64
C ASN A 295 -4.75 -13.49 0.48
N GLU A 296 -3.46 -13.33 0.17
CA GLU A 296 -2.34 -13.34 1.11
C GLU A 296 -1.30 -12.30 0.68
N GLY A 297 -0.22 -12.17 1.48
CA GLY A 297 0.81 -11.16 1.25
C GLY A 297 2.11 -11.51 1.97
N LYS A 298 2.74 -12.63 1.58
CA LYS A 298 4.07 -13.01 2.09
C LYS A 298 5.14 -12.01 1.61
N LYS A 299 6.29 -11.98 2.29
CA LYS A 299 7.40 -11.02 1.99
C LYS A 299 7.83 -11.12 0.52
N ARG A 300 7.67 -10.03 -0.23
CA ARG A 300 7.96 -9.89 -1.67
C ARG A 300 7.29 -10.95 -2.56
N GLN A 301 6.14 -11.50 -2.15
CA GLN A 301 5.52 -12.70 -2.74
C GLN A 301 5.47 -12.69 -4.27
N ILE A 302 4.83 -11.69 -4.89
CA ILE A 302 4.69 -11.61 -6.36
C ILE A 302 6.04 -11.63 -7.07
N ARG A 303 7.03 -10.88 -6.56
CA ARG A 303 8.36 -10.80 -7.17
C ARG A 303 9.07 -12.16 -7.15
N ARG A 304 8.96 -12.87 -6.03
CA ARG A 304 9.52 -14.22 -5.84
C ARG A 304 8.77 -15.27 -6.68
N MET A 305 7.45 -15.14 -6.82
CA MET A 305 6.65 -16.01 -7.70
C MET A 305 7.07 -15.87 -9.17
N CYS A 306 7.23 -14.64 -9.64
CA CYS A 306 7.73 -14.36 -10.99
C CYS A 306 9.15 -14.92 -11.20
N GLU A 307 10.06 -14.68 -10.24
CA GLU A 307 11.45 -15.14 -10.30
C GLU A 307 11.57 -16.66 -10.46
N ILE A 308 10.74 -17.44 -9.74
CA ILE A 308 10.71 -18.91 -9.85
C ILE A 308 10.30 -19.40 -11.26
N VAL A 309 9.47 -18.63 -11.97
CA VAL A 309 9.01 -18.98 -13.33
C VAL A 309 9.80 -18.30 -14.45
N GLY A 310 10.95 -17.69 -14.12
CA GLY A 310 11.85 -17.05 -15.09
C GLY A 310 11.56 -15.57 -15.40
N LEU A 311 10.58 -14.95 -14.74
CA LEU A 311 10.17 -13.57 -14.98
C LEU A 311 10.78 -12.59 -13.97
N LYS A 312 11.33 -11.49 -14.49
CA LYS A 312 11.86 -10.36 -13.70
C LYS A 312 10.82 -9.25 -13.58
N VAL A 313 10.36 -8.93 -12.37
CA VAL A 313 9.39 -7.85 -12.14
C VAL A 313 10.06 -6.47 -12.18
N VAL A 314 9.80 -5.70 -13.24
CA VAL A 314 10.27 -4.32 -13.38
C VAL A 314 9.29 -3.26 -12.87
N GLY A 315 8.00 -3.59 -12.77
CA GLY A 315 6.99 -2.70 -12.19
C GLY A 315 5.93 -3.46 -11.41
N LEU A 316 5.53 -2.95 -10.24
CA LEU A 316 4.47 -3.55 -9.42
C LEU A 316 3.58 -2.44 -8.85
N LYS A 317 2.31 -2.43 -9.28
CA LYS A 317 1.30 -1.45 -8.87
C LYS A 317 0.09 -2.15 -8.25
N ARG A 318 -0.20 -1.91 -6.97
CA ARG A 318 -1.47 -2.36 -6.35
C ARG A 318 -2.60 -1.43 -6.79
N VAL A 319 -3.63 -1.97 -7.44
CA VAL A 319 -4.74 -1.19 -8.02
C VAL A 319 -6.07 -1.33 -7.26
N ARG A 320 -6.24 -2.38 -6.45
CA ARG A 320 -7.45 -2.59 -5.64
C ARG A 320 -7.13 -3.36 -4.36
N ILE A 321 -7.88 -3.08 -3.30
CA ILE A 321 -7.96 -3.86 -2.06
C ILE A 321 -9.44 -4.05 -1.74
N GLY A 322 -9.91 -5.29 -1.72
CA GLY A 322 -11.33 -5.58 -1.54
C GLY A 322 -12.17 -4.93 -2.64
N ARG A 323 -13.18 -4.14 -2.27
CA ARG A 323 -13.97 -3.32 -3.22
C ARG A 323 -13.37 -1.94 -3.48
N VAL A 324 -12.39 -1.49 -2.68
CA VAL A 324 -11.77 -0.17 -2.81
C VAL A 324 -10.73 -0.18 -3.92
N MET A 325 -10.98 0.59 -4.97
CA MET A 325 -10.06 0.77 -6.10
C MET A 325 -9.21 2.03 -5.93
N LEU A 326 -8.01 1.99 -6.51
CA LEU A 326 -7.14 3.16 -6.62
C LEU A 326 -7.78 4.26 -7.50
N GLY A 327 -8.49 3.85 -8.55
CA GLY A 327 -9.12 4.74 -9.52
C GLY A 327 -8.13 5.75 -10.12
N ASP A 328 -8.62 6.96 -10.33
CA ASP A 328 -7.86 8.06 -10.92
C ASP A 328 -7.02 8.86 -9.91
N LEU A 329 -6.85 8.37 -8.67
CA LEU A 329 -6.03 9.01 -7.65
C LEU A 329 -4.59 9.16 -8.18
N PRO A 330 -4.05 10.38 -8.37
CA PRO A 330 -2.72 10.53 -8.98
C PRO A 330 -1.58 10.05 -8.07
N VAL A 331 -0.43 9.71 -8.66
CA VAL A 331 0.76 9.26 -7.91
C VAL A 331 1.17 10.33 -6.89
N GLY A 332 1.41 9.93 -5.64
CA GLY A 332 1.78 10.85 -4.56
C GLY A 332 0.62 11.68 -4.00
N GLN A 333 -0.62 11.50 -4.48
CA GLN A 333 -1.81 12.10 -3.90
C GLN A 333 -2.53 11.11 -2.96
N TRP A 334 -3.32 11.64 -2.03
CA TRP A 334 -4.17 10.87 -1.13
C TRP A 334 -5.59 11.44 -1.06
N ARG A 335 -6.52 10.65 -0.52
CA ARG A 335 -7.89 11.06 -0.18
C ARG A 335 -8.38 10.31 1.06
N LEU A 336 -9.47 10.77 1.66
CA LEU A 336 -10.17 9.97 2.68
C LEU A 336 -10.96 8.83 2.00
N LEU A 337 -11.12 7.73 2.74
CA LEU A 337 -12.11 6.69 2.47
C LEU A 337 -13.51 7.26 2.75
N THR A 338 -14.45 7.15 1.80
CA THR A 338 -15.78 7.75 2.00
C THR A 338 -16.69 6.88 2.90
N PRO A 339 -17.76 7.45 3.49
CA PRO A 339 -18.71 6.69 4.30
C PRO A 339 -19.43 5.56 3.57
N GLU A 340 -19.40 5.52 2.24
CA GLU A 340 -19.99 4.48 1.37
C GLU A 340 -19.00 3.37 1.02
N GLU A 341 -17.70 3.65 1.01
CA GLU A 341 -16.65 2.69 0.63
C GLU A 341 -16.38 1.66 1.74
N ARG A 342 -16.29 0.38 1.35
CA ARG A 342 -15.92 -0.74 2.23
C ARG A 342 -14.94 -1.65 1.51
N PHE A 343 -14.05 -2.29 2.26
CA PHE A 343 -13.10 -3.28 1.74
C PHE A 343 -13.79 -4.64 1.54
#